data_AF-A0A2S3ZS95-F1
#
_entry.id   AF-A0A2S3ZS95-F1
#
_cell.length_a   1.000
_cell.length_b   1.000
_cell.length_c   1.000
_cell.angle_alpha   90.00
_cell.angle_beta   90.00
_cell.angle_gamma   90.00
#
_symmetry.space_group_name_H-M   'P 1'
#
loop_
_entity.id
_entity.type
_entity.pdbx_description
1 polymer ?
#
loop_
_entity_poly.entity_id
_entity_poly.type
_entity_poly.pdbx_seq_one_letter_code
_entity_poly.pdbx_strand_id
1 'polypeptide(L)'
;MDHHSAAEGDGSHASDQEIERRFWEMTDTIMVPHHNECMICFLMRTMTLLKQSGFDMTATFQRLNAPRATQWATRLMRMGIFSDCQLLQDGVMVNDAIWEADCCPDCGIPYAAPDCLEVRHGSTQPCKLWRWRADVARDNFQAWLERR
;
A
#
# COMPACT_ATOMS: atom_id res chain seq x y z
N MET A 1 -19.84 -63.29 8.79
CA MET A 1 -19.62 -62.23 9.80
C MET A 1 -19.30 -60.98 9.02
N ASP A 2 -20.33 -60.16 8.87
CA ASP A 2 -20.28 -58.81 8.29
C ASP A 2 -19.59 -57.82 9.24
N HIS A 3 -19.18 -56.69 8.64
CA HIS A 3 -19.00 -55.32 9.18
C HIS A 3 -17.63 -54.71 8.84
N HIS A 4 -17.61 -53.73 7.91
CA HIS A 4 -17.50 -52.27 8.14
C HIS A 4 -16.09 -51.90 8.65
N SER A 5 -15.29 -51.01 8.05
CA SER A 5 -15.46 -49.61 7.64
C SER A 5 -14.00 -49.12 7.38
N ALA A 6 -13.65 -48.00 6.77
CA ALA A 6 -14.28 -46.95 5.98
C ALA A 6 -13.11 -46.31 5.21
N ALA A 7 -13.35 -45.94 3.96
CA ALA A 7 -12.47 -45.02 3.26
C ALA A 7 -12.72 -43.62 3.84
N GLU A 8 -11.83 -43.13 4.68
CA GLU A 8 -11.83 -41.74 5.13
C GLU A 8 -10.44 -41.14 4.89
N GLY A 9 -10.39 -40.06 4.11
CA GLY A 9 -9.20 -39.22 4.04
C GLY A 9 -8.86 -38.62 2.69
N ASP A 10 -9.83 -38.09 1.92
CA ASP A 10 -9.53 -37.28 0.73
C ASP A 10 -10.33 -35.96 0.65
N GLY A 11 -11.18 -35.68 1.65
CA GLY A 11 -12.07 -34.50 1.65
C GLY A 11 -11.46 -33.21 2.22
N SER A 12 -10.43 -33.30 3.07
CA SER A 12 -9.90 -32.13 3.80
C SER A 12 -8.98 -31.25 2.95
N HIS A 13 -8.18 -31.84 2.07
CA HIS A 13 -7.24 -31.06 1.24
C HIS A 13 -7.92 -30.33 0.09
N ALA A 14 -8.98 -30.91 -0.48
CA ALA A 14 -9.76 -30.28 -1.54
C ALA A 14 -10.57 -29.07 -1.03
N SER A 15 -11.06 -29.10 0.22
CA SER A 15 -11.72 -27.94 0.82
C SER A 15 -10.74 -26.81 1.14
N ASP A 16 -9.54 -27.13 1.60
CA ASP A 16 -8.51 -26.13 1.90
C ASP A 16 -8.03 -25.41 0.64
N GLN A 17 -7.84 -26.14 -0.46
CA GLN A 17 -7.47 -25.57 -1.76
C GLN A 17 -8.59 -24.71 -2.37
N GLU A 18 -9.86 -25.09 -2.18
CA GLU A 18 -11.01 -24.30 -2.65
C GLU A 18 -11.20 -23.02 -1.81
N ILE A 19 -10.96 -23.09 -0.50
CA ILE A 19 -10.95 -21.91 0.39
C ILE A 19 -9.81 -20.98 0.01
N GLU A 20 -8.61 -21.53 -0.21
CA GLU A 20 -7.44 -20.77 -0.65
C GLU A 20 -7.68 -20.11 -2.01
N ARG A 21 -8.25 -20.84 -2.99
CA ARG A 21 -8.61 -20.29 -4.30
C ARG A 21 -9.61 -19.14 -4.21
N ARG A 22 -10.67 -19.29 -3.43
CA ARG A 22 -11.67 -18.22 -3.22
C ARG A 22 -11.07 -17.03 -2.49
N PHE A 23 -10.20 -17.27 -1.52
CA PHE A 23 -9.46 -16.22 -0.85
C PHE A 23 -8.61 -15.42 -1.84
N TRP A 24 -7.87 -16.10 -2.73
CA TRP A 24 -7.07 -15.47 -3.78
C TRP A 24 -7.92 -14.71 -4.81
N GLU A 25 -9.06 -15.26 -5.26
CA GLU A 25 -9.97 -14.57 -6.18
C GLU A 25 -10.55 -13.28 -5.57
N MET A 26 -10.86 -13.30 -4.27
CA MET A 26 -11.32 -12.11 -3.56
C MET A 26 -10.19 -11.11 -3.28
N THR A 27 -9.01 -11.58 -2.89
CA THR A 27 -7.86 -10.70 -2.61
C THR A 27 -7.21 -10.15 -3.86
N ASP A 28 -7.33 -10.78 -5.02
CA ASP A 28 -6.81 -10.26 -6.29
C ASP A 28 -7.37 -8.87 -6.60
N THR A 29 -8.67 -8.63 -6.34
CA THR A 29 -9.24 -7.28 -6.51
C THR A 29 -8.70 -6.25 -5.52
N ILE A 30 -8.23 -6.69 -4.34
CA ILE A 30 -7.62 -5.83 -3.31
C ILE A 30 -6.14 -5.58 -3.61
N MET A 31 -5.41 -6.59 -4.07
CA MET A 31 -3.96 -6.54 -4.30
C MET A 31 -3.57 -6.04 -5.69
N VAL A 32 -4.52 -5.92 -6.61
CA VAL A 32 -4.32 -5.29 -7.91
C VAL A 32 -4.57 -3.78 -7.79
N PRO A 33 -3.59 -2.93 -8.10
CA PRO A 33 -3.82 -1.49 -8.17
C PRO A 33 -4.88 -1.16 -9.22
N HIS A 34 -5.79 -0.24 -8.90
CA HIS A 34 -6.74 0.25 -9.90
C HIS A 34 -6.01 1.09 -10.96
N HIS A 35 -6.65 1.25 -12.13
CA HIS A 35 -6.14 2.15 -13.17
C HIS A 35 -6.01 3.57 -12.61
N ASN A 36 -4.89 4.26 -12.91
CA ASN A 36 -4.54 5.58 -12.39
C ASN A 36 -4.49 5.73 -10.86
N GLU A 37 -4.64 4.66 -10.08
CA GLU A 37 -4.46 4.72 -8.63
C GLU A 37 -3.02 5.13 -8.31
N CYS A 38 -2.84 6.05 -7.37
CA CYS A 38 -1.51 6.36 -6.88
C CYS A 38 -1.01 5.28 -5.92
N MET A 39 0.31 5.10 -5.87
CA MET A 39 0.97 4.12 -4.99
C MET A 39 0.47 4.20 -3.55
N ILE A 40 0.33 5.41 -3.01
CA ILE A 40 -0.04 5.61 -1.60
C ILE A 40 -1.48 5.16 -1.32
N CYS A 41 -2.43 5.48 -2.20
CA CYS A 41 -3.80 5.01 -2.07
C CYS A 41 -3.90 3.48 -2.20
N PHE A 42 -3.12 2.89 -3.12
CA PHE A 42 -3.02 1.44 -3.23
C PHE A 42 -2.49 0.80 -1.92
N LEU A 43 -1.42 1.35 -1.34
CA LEU A 43 -0.87 0.87 -0.08
C LEU A 43 -1.83 1.05 1.11
N MET A 44 -2.57 2.16 1.15
CA MET A 44 -3.63 2.37 2.15
C MET A 44 -4.75 1.33 2.02
N ARG A 45 -5.18 1.03 0.79
CA ARG A 45 -6.23 0.03 0.52
C ARG A 45 -5.79 -1.39 0.87
N THR A 46 -4.49 -1.68 0.71
CA THR A 46 -3.86 -2.97 1.03
C THR A 46 -3.19 -2.99 2.41
N MET A 47 -3.46 -1.99 3.27
CA MET A 47 -2.72 -1.78 4.52
C MET A 47 -2.69 -3.01 5.44
N THR A 48 -3.80 -3.75 5.50
CA THR A 48 -3.92 -4.97 6.31
C THR A 48 -3.06 -6.14 5.82
N LEU A 49 -2.54 -6.07 4.59
CA LEU A 49 -1.70 -7.06 3.95
C LEU A 49 -0.21 -6.68 3.98
N LEU A 50 0.13 -5.48 4.46
CA LEU A 50 1.51 -5.01 4.47
C LEU A 50 2.35 -5.78 5.48
N LYS A 51 3.56 -6.14 5.05
CA LYS A 51 4.58 -6.71 5.92
C LYS A 51 5.38 -5.58 6.57
N GLN A 52 5.87 -5.85 7.79
CA GLN A 52 6.71 -4.90 8.52
C GLN A 52 8.01 -4.54 7.79
N SER A 53 8.50 -5.45 6.94
CA SER A 53 9.75 -5.29 6.18
C SER A 53 9.53 -5.53 4.70
N GLY A 54 10.31 -4.84 3.86
CA GLY A 54 10.34 -5.05 2.43
C GLY A 54 9.25 -4.27 1.67
N PHE A 55 9.26 -4.45 0.36
CA PHE A 55 8.50 -3.64 -0.61
C PHE A 55 7.59 -4.51 -1.48
N ASP A 56 6.97 -5.54 -0.91
CA ASP A 56 6.19 -6.52 -1.69
C ASP A 56 5.01 -5.86 -2.42
N MET A 57 4.27 -4.97 -1.76
CA MET A 57 3.16 -4.25 -2.38
C MET A 57 3.66 -3.14 -3.30
N THR A 58 4.72 -2.42 -2.91
CA THR A 58 5.37 -1.47 -3.82
C THR A 58 5.85 -2.12 -5.12
N ALA A 59 6.44 -3.32 -5.05
CA ALA A 59 6.88 -4.10 -6.20
C ALA A 59 5.70 -4.59 -7.04
N THR A 60 4.61 -4.99 -6.39
CA THR A 60 3.35 -5.34 -7.05
C THR A 60 2.79 -4.16 -7.84
N PHE A 61 2.72 -2.97 -7.23
CA PHE A 61 2.30 -1.76 -7.93
C PHE A 61 3.22 -1.41 -9.08
N GLN A 62 4.54 -1.47 -8.88
CA GLN A 62 5.50 -1.19 -9.94
C GLN A 62 5.27 -2.13 -11.14
N ARG A 63 5.12 -3.43 -10.89
CA ARG A 63 4.91 -4.43 -11.95
C ARG A 63 3.64 -4.15 -12.77
N LEU A 64 2.56 -3.73 -12.11
CA LEU A 64 1.23 -3.62 -12.72
C LEU A 64 0.95 -2.22 -13.28
N ASN A 65 1.25 -1.15 -12.53
CA ASN A 65 0.88 0.23 -12.87
C ASN A 65 2.06 1.12 -13.29
N ALA A 66 3.30 0.76 -12.92
CA ALA A 66 4.48 1.59 -13.17
C ALA A 66 5.74 0.81 -13.59
N PRO A 67 5.68 -0.02 -14.65
CA PRO A 67 6.76 -0.98 -14.98
C PRO A 67 8.09 -0.31 -15.32
N ARG A 68 8.08 0.96 -15.72
CA ARG A 68 9.29 1.74 -16.03
C ARG A 68 9.94 2.36 -14.78
N ALA A 69 9.30 2.32 -13.62
CA ALA A 69 9.80 2.91 -12.38
C ALA A 69 10.77 1.97 -11.63
N THR A 70 11.77 1.44 -12.34
CA THR A 70 12.67 0.37 -11.85
C THR A 70 13.58 0.77 -10.69
N GLN A 71 13.78 2.08 -10.49
CA GLN A 71 14.62 2.62 -9.42
C GLN A 71 13.81 3.09 -8.20
N TRP A 72 12.52 2.79 -8.15
CA TRP A 72 11.63 3.33 -7.12
C TRP A 72 12.00 2.86 -5.71
N ALA A 73 12.19 1.56 -5.51
CA ALA A 73 12.62 1.02 -4.21
C ALA A 73 13.97 1.61 -3.76
N THR A 74 14.94 1.75 -4.67
CA THR A 74 16.23 2.39 -4.37
C THR A 74 16.08 3.86 -4.00
N ARG A 75 15.15 4.58 -4.64
CA ARG A 75 14.84 5.97 -4.28
C ARG A 75 14.22 6.06 -2.89
N LEU A 76 13.30 5.16 -2.55
CA LEU A 76 12.72 5.07 -1.20
C LEU A 76 13.81 4.83 -0.14
N MET A 77 14.72 3.89 -0.39
CA MET A 77 15.86 3.63 0.52
C MET A 77 16.75 4.86 0.71
N ARG A 78 16.99 5.65 -0.35
CA ARG A 78 17.72 6.93 -0.24
C ARG A 78 16.97 7.99 0.56
N MET A 79 15.65 7.87 0.65
CA MET A 79 14.81 8.70 1.52
C MET A 79 14.72 8.15 2.95
N GLY A 80 15.44 7.08 3.28
CA GLY A 80 15.40 6.45 4.61
C GLY A 80 14.18 5.54 4.83
N ILE A 81 13.48 5.16 3.76
CA ILE A 81 12.31 4.28 3.80
C ILE A 81 12.74 2.87 3.37
N PHE A 82 12.40 1.86 4.19
CA PHE A 82 12.85 0.47 3.99
C PHE A 82 11.72 -0.55 3.95
N SER A 83 10.46 -0.12 4.12
CA SER A 83 9.29 -0.99 3.93
C SER A 83 8.05 -0.25 3.44
N ASP A 84 7.07 -1.00 2.96
CA ASP A 84 5.74 -0.47 2.59
C ASP A 84 5.03 0.18 3.78
N CYS A 85 5.08 -0.45 4.97
CA CYS A 85 4.54 0.15 6.20
C CYS A 85 5.22 1.48 6.52
N GLN A 86 6.55 1.52 6.46
CA GLN A 86 7.31 2.72 6.75
C GLN A 86 7.05 3.83 5.73
N LEU A 87 6.80 3.47 4.46
CA LEU A 87 6.39 4.44 3.44
C LEU A 87 5.11 5.18 3.83
N LEU A 88 4.11 4.46 4.38
CA LEU A 88 2.86 5.07 4.85
C LEU A 88 3.04 5.88 6.13
N GLN A 89 3.87 5.40 7.07
CA GLN A 89 4.07 6.05 8.38
C GLN A 89 4.95 7.31 8.27
N ASP A 90 6.05 7.21 7.53
CA ASP A 90 7.13 8.20 7.55
C ASP A 90 7.36 8.88 6.20
N GLY A 91 7.03 8.21 5.09
CA GLY A 91 7.34 8.71 3.74
C GLY A 91 6.41 9.84 3.28
N VAL A 92 5.15 9.79 3.69
CA VAL A 92 4.10 10.71 3.26
C VAL A 92 3.35 11.31 4.44
N MET A 93 2.61 12.37 4.17
CA MET A 93 1.61 12.92 5.08
C MET A 93 0.38 13.37 4.30
N VAL A 94 -0.75 13.46 4.98
CA VAL A 94 -1.99 14.01 4.44
C VAL A 94 -1.76 15.45 3.97
N ASN A 95 -2.37 15.81 2.85
CA ASN A 95 -2.45 17.19 2.39
C ASN A 95 -3.61 17.92 3.08
N ASP A 96 -3.30 18.50 4.25
CA ASP A 96 -4.23 19.26 5.09
C ASP A 96 -4.93 20.43 4.37
N ALA A 97 -4.34 20.96 3.29
CA ALA A 97 -4.95 22.00 2.47
C ALA A 97 -6.21 21.55 1.71
N ILE A 98 -6.41 20.24 1.53
CA ILE A 98 -7.58 19.70 0.79
C ILE A 98 -8.30 18.55 1.51
N TRP A 99 -7.69 17.99 2.55
CA TRP A 99 -8.24 16.85 3.28
C TRP A 99 -7.92 16.95 4.77
N GLU A 100 -8.96 17.17 5.58
CA GLU A 100 -8.91 17.07 7.03
C GLU A 100 -9.14 15.60 7.43
N ALA A 101 -8.06 14.88 7.70
CA ALA A 101 -8.11 13.45 8.00
C ALA A 101 -8.13 13.20 9.51
N ASP A 102 -8.96 12.25 9.94
CA ASP A 102 -8.85 11.67 11.27
C ASP A 102 -7.76 10.58 11.25
N CYS A 103 -6.70 10.81 12.02
CA CYS A 103 -5.48 10.00 11.99
C CYS A 103 -5.25 9.30 13.32
N CYS A 104 -4.67 8.11 13.23
CA CYS A 104 -4.13 7.42 14.38
C CYS A 104 -3.08 8.31 15.09
N PRO A 105 -3.23 8.58 16.40
CA PRO A 105 -2.32 9.48 17.11
C PRO A 105 -0.89 8.92 17.21
N ASP A 106 -0.72 7.60 17.17
CA ASP A 106 0.58 6.95 17.35
C ASP A 106 1.40 6.89 16.06
N CYS A 107 0.76 6.68 14.91
CA CYS A 107 1.45 6.48 13.63
C CYS A 107 1.13 7.52 12.56
N GLY A 108 0.19 8.44 12.79
CA GLY A 108 -0.17 9.51 11.86
C GLY A 108 -0.89 9.06 10.58
N ILE A 109 -1.21 7.76 10.48
CA ILE A 109 -1.94 7.20 9.34
C ILE A 109 -3.45 7.47 9.51
N PRO A 110 -4.15 7.93 8.46
CA PRO A 110 -5.59 8.14 8.50
C PRO A 110 -6.38 6.83 8.60
N TYR A 111 -7.45 6.81 9.38
CA TYR A 111 -8.28 5.61 9.55
C TYR A 111 -9.00 5.18 8.27
N ALA A 112 -9.32 6.15 7.41
CA ALA A 112 -9.88 5.94 6.09
C ALA A 112 -9.39 7.05 5.15
N ALA A 113 -9.07 6.70 3.91
CA ALA A 113 -8.79 7.69 2.86
C ALA A 113 -10.02 7.83 1.95
N PRO A 114 -10.33 9.04 1.44
CA PRO A 114 -11.29 9.20 0.36
C PRO A 114 -10.76 8.55 -0.93
N ASP A 115 -11.61 8.51 -1.96
CA ASP A 115 -11.23 7.96 -3.26
C ASP A 115 -9.96 8.65 -3.81
N CYS A 116 -9.11 7.84 -4.46
CA CYS A 116 -7.87 8.32 -5.02
C CYS A 116 -8.12 9.46 -6.02
N LEU A 117 -7.41 10.57 -5.88
CA LEU A 117 -7.49 11.70 -6.82
C LEU A 117 -6.70 11.47 -8.12
N GLU A 118 -6.38 10.20 -8.39
CA GLU A 118 -5.68 9.69 -9.55
C GLU A 118 -4.29 10.28 -9.82
N VAL A 119 -3.50 9.56 -10.61
CA VAL A 119 -2.23 10.02 -11.18
C VAL A 119 -2.13 9.55 -12.62
N ARG A 120 -1.23 10.18 -13.38
CA ARG A 120 -0.90 9.69 -14.72
C ARG A 120 -0.41 8.24 -14.64
N HIS A 121 -0.92 7.38 -15.52
CA HIS A 121 -0.43 6.01 -15.68
C HIS A 121 1.11 5.94 -15.75
N GLY A 122 1.70 5.03 -14.97
CA GLY A 122 3.15 4.91 -14.84
C GLY A 122 3.79 5.78 -13.75
N SER A 123 3.04 6.64 -13.09
CA SER A 123 3.54 7.50 -12.00
C SER A 123 3.72 6.72 -10.70
N THR A 124 4.81 6.99 -9.99
CA THR A 124 4.99 6.60 -8.58
C THR A 124 4.81 7.77 -7.62
N GLN A 125 4.39 8.93 -8.11
CA GLN A 125 4.05 10.08 -7.26
C GLN A 125 2.74 9.84 -6.54
N PRO A 126 2.56 10.42 -5.34
CA PRO A 126 1.26 10.48 -4.69
C PRO A 126 0.26 11.28 -5.53
N CYS A 127 -1.02 10.95 -5.41
CA CYS A 127 -2.09 11.85 -5.82
C CYS A 127 -2.17 13.05 -4.85
N LYS A 128 -3.02 14.03 -5.16
CA LYS A 128 -3.10 15.29 -4.40
C LYS A 128 -3.47 15.15 -2.92
N LEU A 129 -4.04 14.01 -2.50
CA LEU A 129 -4.36 13.73 -1.09
C LEU A 129 -3.12 13.63 -0.20
N TRP A 130 -1.96 13.36 -0.78
CA TRP A 130 -0.73 13.09 -0.03
C TRP A 130 0.39 14.01 -0.48
N ARG A 131 1.25 14.36 0.48
CA ARG A 131 2.49 15.08 0.24
C ARG A 131 3.66 14.22 0.68
N TRP A 132 4.76 14.26 -0.06
CA TRP A 132 6.01 13.69 0.44
C TRP A 132 6.45 14.46 1.70
N ARG A 133 6.72 13.75 2.80
CA ARG A 133 7.17 14.40 4.04
C ARG A 133 8.48 15.17 3.83
N ALA A 134 9.35 14.66 2.96
CA ALA A 134 10.59 15.33 2.57
C ALA A 134 10.35 16.66 1.83
N ASP A 135 9.30 16.76 1.02
CA ASP A 135 8.95 18.00 0.33
C ASP A 135 8.40 19.04 1.32
N VAL A 136 7.52 18.61 2.23
CA VAL A 136 6.99 19.47 3.29
C VAL A 136 8.11 19.99 4.21
N ALA A 137 9.04 19.14 4.60
CA ALA A 137 10.19 19.54 5.42
C ALA A 137 11.07 20.59 4.71
N ARG A 138 11.29 20.42 3.40
CA ARG A 138 12.03 21.39 2.59
C ARG A 138 11.30 22.72 2.50
N ASP A 139 9.99 22.71 2.24
CA ASP A 139 9.17 23.93 2.13
C ASP A 139 9.17 24.69 3.47
N ASN A 140 9.01 23.99 4.59
CA ASN A 140 9.07 24.58 5.93
C ASN A 140 10.42 25.22 6.23
N PHE A 141 11.52 24.58 5.82
CA PHE A 141 12.86 25.12 5.97
C PHE A 141 13.07 26.40 5.14
N GLN A 142 12.59 26.43 3.89
CA GLN A 142 12.64 27.64 3.06
C GLN A 142 11.81 28.77 3.66
N ALA A 143 10.57 28.50 4.08
CA ALA A 143 9.73 29.49 4.74
C ALA A 143 10.32 30.01 6.06
N TRP A 144 11.16 29.22 6.75
CA TRP A 144 11.91 29.68 7.91
C TRP A 144 13.04 30.63 7.50
N LEU A 145 13.79 30.33 6.43
CA LEU A 145 14.85 31.19 5.91
C LEU A 145 14.32 32.55 5.47
N GLU A 146 13.15 32.59 4.81
CA GLU A 146 12.53 33.82 4.32
C GLU A 146 12.01 34.74 5.44
N ARG A 147 11.75 34.18 6.63
CA ARG A 147 11.25 34.93 7.80
C ARG A 147 12.37 35.48 8.70
N ARG A 148 13.63 35.17 8.39
CA ARG A 148 14.80 35.56 9.18
C ARG A 148 15.51 36.76 8.57
#